data_AF-A0A494VZA0-F1
#
_entry.id   AF-A0A494VZA0-F1
#
_cell.length_a   1.000
_cell.length_b   1.000
_cell.length_c   1.000
_cell.angle_alpha   90.00
_cell.angle_beta   90.00
_cell.angle_gamma   90.00
#
_symmetry.space_group_name_H-M   'P 1'
#
loop_
_entity.id
_entity.type
_entity.pdbx_description
1 polymer ?
#
loop_
_entity_poly.entity_id
_entity_poly.type
_entity_poly.pdbx_seq_one_letter_code
_entity_poly.pdbx_strand_id
1 'polypeptide(L)'
;MHFLLKLKSWQLFILMVIIPWAFNNFSNFSLFGLFLTLLINLGWMHSIATTMHSMIPASVKPSVTYFRYGCFLMVLSTILISISLADNLNNPTLTAWLLVTGSLVYLVSFTYVCSFSARMVESMLQGEILGNSDSLKGILCFWIYPIGLWYVQPAVRRILAQYDKQIV
;
A
#
# COMPACT_ATOMS: atom_id res chain seq x y z
N MET A 1 -8.58 -1.53 -9.81
CA MET A 1 -8.22 -0.18 -10.29
C MET A 1 -6.99 -0.25 -11.20
N HIS A 2 -7.15 -0.70 -12.45
CA HIS A 2 -6.01 -0.77 -13.40
C HIS A 2 -5.41 0.60 -13.73
N PHE A 3 -6.17 1.69 -13.54
CA PHE A 3 -5.74 3.05 -13.82
C PHE A 3 -4.45 3.44 -13.10
N LEU A 4 -4.33 3.15 -11.79
CA LEU A 4 -3.15 3.52 -10.99
C LEU A 4 -1.86 2.86 -11.50
N LEU A 5 -1.97 1.66 -12.09
CA LEU A 5 -0.83 0.91 -12.62
C LEU A 5 -0.34 1.47 -13.97
N LYS A 6 -1.19 2.24 -14.68
CA LYS A 6 -0.83 2.87 -15.96
C LYS A 6 -0.15 4.23 -15.81
N LEU A 7 -0.23 4.84 -14.64
CA LEU A 7 0.36 6.14 -14.35
C LEU A 7 1.90 6.09 -14.38
N LYS A 8 2.53 7.21 -14.77
CA LYS A 8 3.98 7.41 -14.63
C LYS A 8 4.33 7.65 -13.16
N SER A 9 5.56 7.34 -12.74
CA SER A 9 6.02 7.53 -11.35
C SER A 9 5.79 8.95 -10.84
N TRP A 10 6.02 9.97 -11.67
CA TRP A 10 5.76 11.37 -11.29
C TRP A 10 4.28 11.70 -11.14
N GLN A 11 3.38 11.06 -11.90
CA GLN A 11 1.93 11.25 -11.76
C GLN A 11 1.44 10.65 -10.46
N LEU A 12 1.95 9.47 -10.10
CA LEU A 12 1.69 8.86 -8.79
C LEU A 12 2.25 9.72 -7.65
N PHE A 13 3.46 10.26 -7.80
CA PHE A 13 4.04 11.16 -6.81
C PHE A 13 3.16 12.38 -6.56
N ILE A 14 2.64 13.02 -7.61
CA ILE A 14 1.70 14.14 -7.46
C ILE A 14 0.44 13.69 -6.73
N LEU A 15 -0.15 12.56 -7.16
CA LEU A 15 -1.39 12.04 -6.61
C LEU A 15 -1.28 11.64 -5.13
N MET A 16 -0.13 11.09 -4.72
CA MET A 16 0.05 10.49 -3.40
C MET A 16 0.83 11.37 -2.42
N VAL A 17 1.60 12.36 -2.90
CA VAL A 17 2.35 13.31 -2.05
C VAL A 17 1.77 14.71 -2.17
N ILE A 18 1.77 15.28 -3.37
CA ILE A 18 1.47 16.71 -3.57
C ILE A 18 0.01 17.01 -3.26
N ILE A 19 -0.92 16.19 -3.76
CA ILE A 19 -2.35 16.41 -3.52
C ILE A 19 -2.67 16.31 -2.02
N PRO A 20 -2.32 15.23 -1.30
CA PRO A 20 -2.65 15.18 0.11
C PRO A 20 -1.92 16.22 0.96
N TRP A 21 -0.67 16.54 0.62
CA TRP A 21 0.05 17.64 1.26
C TRP A 21 -0.70 18.97 1.07
N ALA A 22 -1.16 19.28 -0.14
CA ALA A 22 -1.96 20.47 -0.39
C ALA A 22 -3.25 20.48 0.44
N PHE A 23 -4.00 19.38 0.50
CA PHE A 23 -5.22 19.27 1.31
C PHE A 23 -4.96 19.42 2.81
N ASN A 24 -3.86 18.86 3.33
CA ASN A 24 -3.52 18.96 4.75
C ASN A 24 -3.15 20.38 5.20
N ASN A 25 -2.73 21.26 4.29
CA ASN A 25 -2.49 22.67 4.59
C ASN A 25 -3.78 23.48 4.77
N PHE A 26 -4.93 22.95 4.33
CA PHE A 26 -6.22 23.56 4.60
C PHE A 26 -6.81 22.96 5.88
N SER A 27 -6.95 23.76 6.94
CA SER A 27 -7.34 23.33 8.29
C SER A 27 -8.61 22.47 8.34
N ASN A 28 -9.58 22.75 7.46
CA ASN A 28 -10.87 22.06 7.42
C ASN A 28 -10.80 20.70 6.69
N PHE A 29 -9.69 20.38 6.04
CA PHE A 29 -9.53 19.19 5.20
C PHE A 29 -8.46 18.22 5.69
N SER A 30 -7.90 18.41 6.89
CA SER A 30 -6.81 17.55 7.41
C SER A 30 -7.23 16.07 7.50
N LEU A 31 -8.40 15.76 8.06
CA LEU A 31 -8.92 14.39 8.10
C LEU A 31 -9.20 13.85 6.69
N PHE A 32 -9.77 14.68 5.82
CA PHE A 32 -10.01 14.30 4.43
C PHE A 32 -8.69 13.98 3.70
N GLY A 33 -7.66 14.80 3.86
CA GLY A 33 -6.33 14.58 3.32
C GLY A 33 -5.69 13.30 3.81
N LEU A 34 -5.86 12.97 5.10
CA LEU A 34 -5.40 11.71 5.68
C LEU A 34 -6.09 10.49 5.06
N PHE A 35 -7.43 10.47 4.99
CA PHE A 35 -8.16 9.37 4.37
C PHE A 35 -7.88 9.27 2.86
N LEU A 36 -7.75 10.39 2.16
CA LEU A 36 -7.39 10.42 0.76
C LEU A 36 -6.00 9.80 0.55
N THR A 37 -5.01 10.16 1.36
CA THR A 37 -3.66 9.57 1.35
C THR A 37 -3.73 8.05 1.54
N LEU A 38 -4.47 7.60 2.54
CA LEU A 38 -4.64 6.18 2.84
C LEU A 38 -5.24 5.44 1.65
N LEU A 39 -6.35 5.92 1.11
CA LEU A 39 -7.08 5.26 0.03
C LEU A 39 -6.25 5.16 -1.26
N ILE A 40 -5.51 6.22 -1.61
CA ILE A 40 -4.67 6.21 -2.81
C ILE A 40 -3.49 5.25 -2.62
N ASN A 41 -2.79 5.31 -1.49
CA ASN A 41 -1.64 4.43 -1.21
C ASN A 41 -2.06 2.96 -1.12
N LEU A 42 -3.10 2.67 -0.34
CA LEU A 42 -3.64 1.33 -0.19
C LEU A 42 -4.22 0.83 -1.52
N GLY A 43 -4.94 1.67 -2.25
CA GLY A 43 -5.49 1.35 -3.56
C GLY A 43 -4.42 1.01 -4.60
N TRP A 44 -3.29 1.71 -4.58
CA TRP A 44 -2.15 1.41 -5.44
C TRP A 44 -1.48 0.08 -5.06
N MET A 45 -1.13 -0.13 -3.78
CA MET A 45 -0.54 -1.38 -3.32
C MET A 45 -1.47 -2.58 -3.56
N HIS A 46 -2.75 -2.43 -3.24
CA HIS A 46 -3.79 -3.43 -3.52
C HIS A 46 -3.90 -3.75 -5.02
N SER A 47 -3.86 -2.73 -5.87
CA SER A 47 -3.89 -2.93 -7.32
C SER A 47 -2.65 -3.69 -7.81
N ILE A 48 -1.46 -3.34 -7.31
CA ILE A 48 -0.22 -4.06 -7.65
C ILE A 48 -0.34 -5.52 -7.20
N ALA A 49 -0.60 -5.74 -5.91
CA ALA A 49 -0.65 -7.06 -5.31
C ALA A 49 -1.65 -7.98 -6.03
N THR A 50 -2.88 -7.51 -6.27
CA THR A 50 -3.92 -8.33 -6.91
C THR A 50 -3.68 -8.56 -8.39
N THR A 51 -3.19 -7.57 -9.13
CA THR A 51 -2.86 -7.73 -10.56
C THR A 51 -1.71 -8.70 -10.74
N MET A 52 -0.60 -8.53 -10.00
CA MET A 52 0.54 -9.44 -10.09
C MET A 52 0.16 -10.85 -9.63
N HIS A 53 -0.61 -10.97 -8.53
CA HIS A 53 -1.13 -12.25 -8.06
C HIS A 53 -1.99 -12.98 -9.10
N SER A 54 -2.77 -12.24 -9.89
CA SER A 54 -3.61 -12.83 -10.94
C SER A 54 -2.80 -13.44 -12.09
N MET A 55 -1.57 -12.95 -12.31
CA MET A 55 -0.66 -13.40 -13.38
C MET A 55 0.21 -14.60 -12.98
N ILE A 56 0.33 -14.89 -11.68
CA ILE A 56 1.08 -16.05 -11.18
C ILE A 56 0.29 -17.35 -11.46
N PRO A 57 0.96 -18.42 -11.96
CA PRO A 57 0.33 -19.72 -12.18
C PRO A 57 -0.33 -20.29 -10.92
N ALA A 58 -1.49 -20.95 -11.09
CA ALA A 58 -2.28 -21.47 -9.98
C ALA A 58 -1.56 -22.52 -9.12
N SER A 59 -0.56 -23.22 -9.68
CA SER A 59 0.21 -24.27 -8.99
C SER A 59 1.06 -23.74 -7.84
N VAL A 60 1.47 -22.47 -7.89
CA VAL A 60 2.38 -21.87 -6.90
C VAL A 60 1.74 -20.67 -6.16
N LYS A 61 0.58 -20.20 -6.62
CA LYS A 61 -0.10 -18.98 -6.18
C LYS A 61 -0.30 -18.87 -4.65
N PRO A 62 0.25 -17.85 -3.98
CA PRO A 62 0.09 -17.67 -2.53
C PRO A 62 -1.33 -17.21 -2.17
N SER A 63 -1.73 -17.34 -0.91
CA SER A 63 -3.06 -16.92 -0.47
C SER A 63 -3.16 -15.39 -0.31
N VAL A 64 -4.25 -14.79 -0.82
CA VAL A 64 -4.52 -13.32 -0.73
C VAL A 64 -5.35 -12.97 0.50
N THR A 65 -5.88 -13.97 1.20
CA THR A 65 -6.81 -13.76 2.32
C THR A 65 -6.19 -12.88 3.41
N TYR A 66 -4.97 -13.21 3.83
CA TYR A 66 -4.24 -12.42 4.83
C TYR A 66 -3.89 -11.01 4.33
N PHE A 67 -3.62 -10.86 3.04
CA PHE A 67 -3.39 -9.54 2.42
C PHE A 67 -4.63 -8.66 2.51
N ARG A 68 -5.81 -9.21 2.23
CA ARG A 68 -7.08 -8.49 2.36
C ARG A 68 -7.37 -8.11 3.81
N TYR A 69 -7.10 -9.02 4.76
CA TYR A 69 -7.21 -8.70 6.18
C TYR A 69 -6.25 -7.59 6.60
N GLY A 70 -4.99 -7.61 6.13
CA GLY A 70 -4.04 -6.53 6.37
C GLY A 70 -4.54 -5.18 5.83
N CYS A 71 -5.07 -5.16 4.60
CA CYS A 71 -5.66 -3.94 4.03
C CYS A 71 -6.84 -3.43 4.86
N PHE A 72 -7.73 -4.33 5.30
CA PHE A 72 -8.87 -3.99 6.15
C PHE A 72 -8.42 -3.44 7.51
N LEU A 73 -7.45 -4.09 8.16
CA LEU A 73 -6.90 -3.67 9.44
C LEU A 73 -6.24 -2.29 9.35
N MET A 74 -5.53 -1.97 8.26
CA MET A 74 -4.99 -0.62 8.06
C MET A 74 -6.09 0.45 8.05
N VAL A 75 -7.21 0.20 7.36
CA VAL A 75 -8.34 1.13 7.33
C VAL A 75 -8.96 1.28 8.70
N LEU A 76 -9.25 0.16 9.38
CA LEU A 76 -9.83 0.15 10.71
C LEU A 76 -8.95 0.88 11.73
N SER A 77 -7.65 0.59 11.76
CA SER A 77 -6.67 1.27 12.63
C SER A 77 -6.63 2.77 12.37
N THR A 78 -6.70 3.18 11.10
CA THR A 78 -6.69 4.61 10.75
C THR A 78 -7.93 5.32 11.27
N ILE A 79 -9.10 4.68 11.20
CA ILE A 79 -10.36 5.21 11.77
C ILE A 79 -10.22 5.34 13.29
N LEU A 80 -9.73 4.30 13.98
CA LEU A 80 -9.55 4.33 15.45
C LEU A 80 -8.59 5.43 15.90
N ILE A 81 -7.47 5.60 15.20
CA ILE A 81 -6.51 6.68 15.46
C ILE A 81 -7.18 8.04 15.22
N SER A 82 -7.93 8.19 14.12
CA SER A 82 -8.60 9.47 13.78
C SER A 82 -9.65 9.86 14.83
N ILE A 83 -10.45 8.91 15.32
CA ILE A 83 -11.42 9.14 16.40
C ILE A 83 -10.67 9.57 17.68
N SER A 84 -9.59 8.87 18.01
CA SER A 84 -8.79 9.17 19.22
C SER A 84 -8.14 10.55 19.18
N LEU A 85 -7.83 11.07 17.99
CA LEU A 85 -7.24 12.40 17.80
C LEU A 85 -8.29 13.51 17.70
N ALA A 86 -9.46 13.22 17.12
CA ALA A 86 -10.53 14.19 16.95
C ALA A 86 -11.33 14.41 18.24
N ASP A 87 -11.50 13.34 19.01
CA ASP A 87 -12.22 13.38 20.26
C ASP A 87 -11.22 13.64 21.40
N ASN A 88 -11.38 14.75 22.10
CA ASN A 88 -10.76 14.92 23.42
C ASN A 88 -11.51 13.99 24.38
N LEU A 89 -11.37 12.67 24.18
CA LEU A 89 -11.99 11.67 25.03
C LEU A 89 -11.67 12.10 26.46
N ASN A 90 -12.71 12.26 27.29
CA ASN A 90 -12.57 12.71 28.68
C ASN A 90 -11.72 11.76 29.54
N ASN A 91 -11.19 10.69 28.95
CA ASN A 91 -10.29 9.73 29.55
C ASN A 91 -8.96 9.68 28.76
N PRO A 92 -7.91 10.38 29.21
CA PRO A 92 -6.62 10.42 28.52
C PRO A 92 -5.94 9.05 28.43
N THR A 93 -6.19 8.16 29.40
CA THR A 93 -5.64 6.81 29.43
C THR A 93 -6.20 5.96 28.29
N LEU A 94 -7.51 6.03 28.05
CA LEU A 94 -8.15 5.32 26.95
C LEU A 94 -7.65 5.82 25.58
N THR A 95 -7.51 7.14 25.41
CA THR A 95 -6.95 7.74 24.20
C THR A 95 -5.54 7.21 23.92
N ALA A 96 -4.67 7.21 24.93
CA ALA A 96 -3.31 6.71 24.79
C ALA A 96 -3.28 5.23 24.37
N TRP A 97 -4.12 4.39 24.99
CA TRP A 97 -4.24 2.98 24.62
C TRP A 97 -4.71 2.79 23.18
N LEU A 98 -5.78 3.48 22.75
CA LEU A 98 -6.28 3.37 21.38
C LEU A 98 -5.25 3.85 20.36
N LEU A 99 -4.54 4.94 20.67
CA LEU A 99 -3.50 5.48 19.80
C LEU A 99 -2.34 4.49 19.63
N VAL A 100 -1.80 3.96 20.73
CA VAL A 100 -0.67 3.01 20.71
C VAL A 100 -1.08 1.71 20.01
N THR A 101 -2.22 1.13 20.41
CA THR A 101 -2.68 -0.15 19.87
C THR A 101 -3.05 0.00 18.39
N GLY A 102 -3.77 1.07 18.03
CA GLY A 102 -4.11 1.39 16.65
C GLY A 102 -2.87 1.57 15.78
N SER A 103 -1.86 2.29 16.27
CA SER A 103 -0.61 2.53 15.55
C SER A 103 0.21 1.26 15.36
N LEU A 104 0.27 0.37 16.36
CA LEU A 104 0.95 -0.92 16.24
C LEU A 104 0.26 -1.84 15.23
N VAL A 105 -1.07 -1.95 15.29
CA VAL A 105 -1.84 -2.74 14.33
C VAL A 105 -1.68 -2.17 12.91
N TYR A 106 -1.66 -0.84 12.76
CA TYR A 106 -1.38 -0.19 11.49
C TYR A 106 0.01 -0.56 10.98
N LEU A 107 1.06 -0.43 11.81
CA LEU A 107 2.44 -0.70 11.43
C LEU A 107 2.63 -2.16 10.98
N VAL A 108 2.09 -3.11 11.72
CA VAL A 108 2.17 -4.55 11.37
C VAL A 108 1.44 -4.81 10.06
N SER A 109 0.22 -4.27 9.91
CA SER A 109 -0.59 -4.45 8.70
C SER A 109 0.06 -3.80 7.48
N PHE A 110 0.60 -2.59 7.63
CA PHE A 110 1.36 -1.89 6.60
C PHE A 110 2.58 -2.69 6.16
N THR A 111 3.38 -3.16 7.11
CA THR A 111 4.56 -3.99 6.84
C THR A 111 4.19 -5.24 6.05
N TYR A 112 3.12 -5.92 6.45
CA TYR A 112 2.63 -7.09 5.75
C TYR A 112 2.14 -6.78 4.32
N VAL A 113 1.35 -5.71 4.15
CA VAL A 113 0.83 -5.26 2.84
C VAL A 113 1.97 -4.87 1.89
N CYS A 114 2.97 -4.14 2.37
CA CYS A 114 4.18 -3.83 1.61
C CYS A 114 4.94 -5.10 1.25
N SER A 115 5.12 -6.01 2.21
CA SER A 115 5.86 -7.25 2.01
C SER A 115 5.21 -8.14 0.95
N PHE A 116 3.90 -8.31 1.02
CA PHE A 116 3.13 -9.06 0.04
C PHE A 116 3.20 -8.40 -1.34
N SER A 117 3.00 -7.09 -1.43
CA SER A 117 3.04 -6.35 -2.70
C SER A 117 4.42 -6.44 -3.37
N ALA A 118 5.49 -6.26 -2.60
CA ALA A 118 6.86 -6.43 -3.05
C ALA A 118 7.13 -7.83 -3.58
N ARG A 119 6.74 -8.86 -2.83
CA ARG A 119 6.90 -10.25 -3.25
C ARG A 119 6.18 -10.55 -4.55
N MET A 120 4.97 -10.03 -4.74
CA MET A 120 4.23 -10.26 -5.98
C MET A 120 4.92 -9.61 -7.18
N VAL A 121 5.47 -8.41 -7.02
CA VAL A 121 6.25 -7.75 -8.09
C VAL A 121 7.54 -8.53 -8.39
N GLU A 122 8.33 -8.83 -7.37
CA GLU A 122 9.63 -9.50 -7.55
C GLU A 122 9.44 -10.94 -8.08
N SER A 123 8.40 -11.65 -7.64
CA SER A 123 8.08 -12.98 -8.18
C SER A 123 7.74 -12.93 -9.67
N MET A 124 7.04 -11.88 -10.11
CA MET A 124 6.74 -11.68 -11.53
C MET A 124 7.96 -11.25 -12.35
N LEU A 125 8.93 -10.57 -11.74
CA LEU A 125 10.18 -10.20 -12.42
C LEU A 125 11.11 -11.41 -12.61
N GLN A 126 11.16 -12.30 -11.61
CA GLN A 126 12.09 -13.44 -11.60
C GLN A 126 11.47 -14.72 -12.17
N GLY A 127 10.15 -14.78 -12.30
CA GLY A 127 9.44 -15.95 -12.85
C GLY A 127 9.27 -17.09 -11.85
N GLU A 128 9.67 -16.90 -10.60
CA GLU A 128 9.53 -17.85 -9.50
C GLU A 128 8.94 -17.16 -8.26
N ILE A 129 8.46 -17.93 -7.29
CA ILE A 129 7.88 -17.34 -6.07
C ILE A 129 8.95 -17.09 -5.05
N LEU A 130 9.07 -15.82 -4.67
CA LEU A 130 10.10 -15.38 -3.75
C LEU A 130 9.62 -15.37 -2.30
N GLY A 131 10.56 -15.72 -1.42
CA GLY A 131 10.45 -15.56 0.01
C GLY A 131 10.56 -14.10 0.45
N ASN A 132 10.38 -13.86 1.75
CA ASN A 132 10.53 -12.51 2.32
C ASN A 132 12.00 -12.03 2.27
N SER A 133 12.98 -12.94 2.40
CA SER A 133 14.42 -12.60 2.31
C SER A 133 14.80 -12.09 0.93
N ASP A 134 14.29 -12.74 -0.11
CA ASP A 134 14.74 -12.50 -1.49
C ASP A 134 14.05 -11.27 -2.09
N SER A 135 12.95 -10.84 -1.47
CA SER A 135 12.19 -9.65 -1.84
C SER A 135 12.53 -8.42 -0.99
N LEU A 136 13.50 -8.50 -0.09
CA LEU A 136 13.79 -7.45 0.92
C LEU A 136 14.05 -6.07 0.29
N LYS A 137 14.75 -6.02 -0.85
CA LYS A 137 14.91 -4.78 -1.63
C LYS A 137 13.56 -4.19 -2.06
N GLY A 138 12.67 -5.02 -2.61
CA GLY A 138 11.32 -4.62 -2.98
C GLY A 138 10.52 -4.13 -1.78
N ILE A 139 10.62 -4.82 -0.64
CA ILE A 139 9.94 -4.44 0.62
C ILE A 139 10.40 -3.04 1.05
N LEU A 140 11.72 -2.81 1.06
CA LEU A 140 12.29 -1.50 1.39
C LEU A 140 11.86 -0.42 0.39
N CYS A 141 11.71 -0.74 -0.90
CA CYS A 141 11.16 0.22 -1.84
C CYS A 141 9.72 0.61 -1.50
N PHE A 142 8.85 -0.33 -1.12
CA PHE A 142 7.50 0.04 -0.66
C PHE A 142 7.49 0.82 0.66
N TRP A 143 8.46 0.55 1.56
CA TRP A 143 8.61 1.25 2.84
C TRP A 143 9.14 2.68 2.70
N ILE A 144 10.17 2.89 1.87
CA ILE A 144 10.83 4.19 1.68
C ILE A 144 10.03 5.01 0.67
N TYR A 145 8.79 5.30 1.04
CA TYR A 145 7.92 6.18 0.31
C TYR A 145 8.38 7.65 0.49
N PRO A 146 8.39 8.50 -0.55
CA PRO A 146 7.93 8.24 -1.93
C PRO A 146 9.01 7.73 -2.89
N ILE A 147 10.27 7.64 -2.46
CA ILE A 147 11.42 7.28 -3.33
C ILE A 147 11.19 5.93 -4.01
N GLY A 148 10.58 4.99 -3.30
CA GLY A 148 10.15 3.69 -3.81
C GLY A 148 9.33 3.70 -5.09
N LEU A 149 8.54 4.75 -5.34
CA LEU A 149 7.68 4.86 -6.51
C LEU A 149 8.46 4.81 -7.83
N TRP A 150 9.69 5.34 -7.83
CA TRP A 150 10.55 5.33 -9.02
C TRP A 150 11.18 3.95 -9.27
N TYR A 151 11.20 3.07 -8.30
CA TYR A 151 11.64 1.69 -8.49
C TYR A 151 10.47 0.77 -8.85
N VAL A 152 9.41 0.81 -8.03
CA VAL A 152 8.27 -0.11 -8.14
C VAL A 152 7.46 0.14 -9.41
N GLN A 153 7.12 1.40 -9.71
CA GLN A 153 6.21 1.68 -10.82
C GLN A 153 6.79 1.32 -12.20
N PRO A 154 8.08 1.60 -12.51
CA PRO A 154 8.67 1.12 -13.76
C PRO A 154 8.73 -0.41 -13.85
N ALA A 155 9.01 -1.10 -12.73
CA ALA A 155 9.00 -2.56 -12.69
C ALA A 155 7.61 -3.13 -13.02
N VAL A 156 6.56 -2.63 -12.36
CA VAL A 156 5.16 -3.00 -12.62
C VAL A 156 4.81 -2.81 -14.10
N ARG A 157 5.19 -1.67 -14.70
CA ARG A 157 4.89 -1.40 -16.11
C ARG A 157 5.62 -2.34 -17.07
N ARG A 158 6.86 -2.76 -16.75
CA ARG A 158 7.59 -3.76 -17.56
C ARG A 158 6.88 -5.11 -17.54
N ILE A 159 6.43 -5.56 -16.38
CA ILE A 159 5.68 -6.81 -16.23
C ILE A 159 4.39 -6.76 -17.06
N LEU A 160 3.61 -5.67 -16.91
CA LEU A 160 2.36 -5.49 -17.67
C LEU A 160 2.59 -5.51 -19.19
N ALA A 161 3.62 -4.80 -19.67
CA ALA A 161 3.94 -4.77 -21.09
C ALA A 161 4.43 -6.12 -21.64
N GLN A 162 5.08 -6.95 -20.82
CA GLN A 162 5.48 -8.31 -21.21
C GLN A 162 4.26 -9.24 -21.27
N TYR A 163 3.37 -9.14 -20.28
CA TYR A 163 2.17 -9.96 -20.20
C TYR A 163 1.20 -9.67 -21.35
N ASP A 164 0.98 -8.39 -21.68
CA ASP A 164 0.12 -7.99 -22.80
C ASP A 164 0.62 -8.55 -24.15
N LYS A 165 1.94 -8.74 -24.32
CA LYS A 165 2.53 -9.33 -25.53
C LYS A 165 2.36 -10.85 -25.63
N GLN A 166 2.11 -11.55 -24.52
CA GLN A 166 1.91 -13.00 -24.52
C GLN A 166 0.46 -13.39 -24.86
N ILE A 167 -0.47 -12.44 -24.79
CA ILE A 167 -1.90 -12.65 -25.07
C ILE A 167 -2.26 -12.33 -26.53
N VAL A 168 -1.37 -11.65 -27.28
CA VAL A 168 -1.49 -11.35 -28.71
C VAL A 168 -0.75 -12.41 -29.53
#